data_AF-A0AAE3DD06-F1
#
_entry.id   AF-A0AAE3DD06-F1
#
_cell.length_a   1.000
_cell.length_b   1.000
_cell.length_c   1.000
_cell.angle_alpha   90.00
_cell.angle_beta   90.00
_cell.angle_gamma   90.00
#
_symmetry.space_group_name_H-M   'P 1'
#
loop_
_entity.id
_entity.type
_entity.pdbx_description
1 polymer ?
#
loop_
_entity_poly.entity_id
_entity_poly.type
_entity_poly.pdbx_seq_one_letter_code
_entity_poly.pdbx_strand_id
1 'polypeptide(L)'
;MEELHLPESLEVLEESAFFKCTKLTEVCLPESVRYIGKWVFHGCNRLRTLEIRHDPEYIGPWIINKSAKIRCYQGSKVDEYCQESGFEVEYL
;
A
#
# COMPACT_ATOMS: atom_id res chain seq x y z
N MET A 1 -6.59 -13.74 -10.30
CA MET A 1 -6.72 -12.64 -9.33
C MET A 1 -6.63 -13.31 -7.98
N GLU A 2 -5.62 -12.96 -7.19
CA GLU A 2 -5.52 -13.43 -5.81
C GLU A 2 -5.78 -12.20 -4.95
N GLU A 3 -6.94 -12.18 -4.30
CA GLU A 3 -7.37 -11.13 -3.40
C GLU A 3 -6.78 -11.42 -2.03
N LEU A 4 -6.10 -10.41 -1.45
CA LEU A 4 -5.49 -10.53 -0.14
C LEU A 4 -6.49 -10.11 0.92
N HIS A 5 -7.02 -11.07 1.68
CA HIS A 5 -7.85 -10.80 2.84
C HIS A 5 -6.97 -10.54 4.06
N LEU A 6 -6.91 -9.27 4.49
CA LEU A 6 -6.24 -8.86 5.72
C LEU A 6 -7.24 -8.80 6.88
N PRO A 7 -6.87 -9.21 8.10
CA PRO A 7 -7.76 -9.09 9.26
C PRO A 7 -8.10 -7.63 9.57
N GLU A 8 -9.34 -7.37 9.99
CA GLU A 8 -9.79 -6.01 10.39
C GLU A 8 -9.10 -5.48 11.65
N SER A 9 -8.42 -6.34 12.41
CA SER A 9 -7.64 -5.95 13.60
C SER A 9 -6.14 -5.82 13.30
N LEU A 10 -5.72 -5.88 12.02
CA LEU A 10 -4.32 -5.82 11.66
C LEU A 10 -3.79 -4.39 11.81
N GLU A 11 -2.88 -4.17 12.75
CA GLU A 11 -2.33 -2.83 13.01
C GLU A 11 -0.99 -2.56 12.31
N VAL A 12 -0.23 -3.61 12.01
CA VAL A 12 1.16 -3.51 11.56
C VAL A 12 1.40 -4.39 10.35
N LEU A 13 1.94 -3.79 9.31
CA LEU A 13 2.58 -4.48 8.19
C LEU A 13 4.09 -4.30 8.32
N GLU A 14 4.81 -5.36 8.69
CA GLU A 14 6.25 -5.30 8.87
C GLU A 14 7.01 -5.12 7.54
N GLU A 15 8.29 -4.72 7.64
CA GLU A 15 9.16 -4.59 6.48
C GLU A 15 9.13 -5.86 5.62
N SER A 16 8.91 -5.68 4.31
CA SER A 16 8.90 -6.78 3.32
C SER A 16 7.84 -7.89 3.56
N ALA A 17 6.78 -7.65 4.34
CA ALA A 17 5.78 -8.67 4.68
C ALA A 17 5.18 -9.44 3.48
N PHE A 18 5.00 -8.76 2.34
CA PHE A 18 4.50 -9.35 1.08
C PHE A 18 5.51 -9.20 -0.06
N PHE A 19 6.81 -9.17 0.27
CA PHE A 19 7.86 -8.99 -0.73
C PHE A 19 7.83 -10.12 -1.77
N LYS A 20 7.85 -9.74 -3.05
CA LYS A 20 7.80 -10.65 -4.20
C LYS A 20 6.57 -11.57 -4.25
N CYS A 21 5.45 -11.18 -3.66
CA CYS A 21 4.17 -11.86 -3.87
C CYS A 21 3.64 -11.60 -5.31
N THR A 22 4.19 -12.33 -6.28
CA THR A 22 3.96 -12.11 -7.73
C THR A 22 2.55 -12.41 -8.22
N LYS A 23 1.69 -13.00 -7.40
CA LYS A 23 0.29 -13.29 -7.74
C LYS A 23 -0.69 -12.20 -7.29
N LEU A 24 -0.29 -11.34 -6.35
CA LEU A 24 -1.13 -10.23 -5.87
C LEU A 24 -1.38 -9.25 -7.01
N THR A 25 -2.64 -8.89 -7.18
CA THR A 25 -3.10 -7.96 -8.23
C THR A 25 -3.66 -6.68 -7.64
N GLU A 26 -4.39 -6.79 -6.54
CA GLU A 26 -5.05 -5.68 -5.85
C GLU A 26 -5.03 -5.94 -4.36
N VAL A 27 -4.89 -4.89 -3.55
CA VAL A 27 -4.88 -4.95 -2.09
C VAL A 27 -5.66 -3.77 -1.54
N CYS A 28 -6.58 -4.03 -0.63
CA CYS A 28 -7.23 -3.01 0.19
C CYS A 28 -6.71 -3.13 1.62
N LEU A 29 -6.14 -2.06 2.17
CA LEU A 29 -5.69 -2.07 3.56
C LEU A 29 -6.87 -1.86 4.52
N PRO A 30 -6.98 -2.65 5.60
CA PRO A 30 -7.91 -2.38 6.69
C PRO A 30 -7.64 -1.02 7.33
N GLU A 31 -8.71 -0.36 7.81
CA GLU A 31 -8.61 0.93 8.50
C GLU A 31 -7.92 0.86 9.87
N SER A 32 -7.57 -0.33 10.35
CA SER A 32 -6.79 -0.52 11.58
C SER A 32 -5.28 -0.35 11.37
N VAL A 33 -4.79 -0.33 10.13
CA VAL A 33 -3.34 -0.37 9.84
C VAL A 33 -2.68 0.97 10.17
N ARG A 34 -1.93 1.01 11.26
CA ARG A 34 -1.22 2.21 11.73
C ARG A 34 0.20 2.28 11.20
N TYR A 35 0.84 1.13 10.96
CA TYR A 35 2.24 1.06 10.52
C TYR A 35 2.37 0.26 9.22
N ILE A 36 2.91 0.90 8.19
CA ILE A 36 3.26 0.25 6.92
C ILE A 36 4.78 0.27 6.76
N GLY A 37 5.39 -0.91 6.83
CA GLY A 37 6.82 -1.08 6.73
C GLY A 37 7.38 -0.81 5.33
N LYS A 38 8.69 -0.61 5.28
CA LYS A 38 9.44 -0.49 4.04
C LYS A 38 9.25 -1.72 3.15
N TRP A 39 9.21 -1.53 1.83
CA TRP A 39 9.16 -2.63 0.84
C TRP A 39 8.02 -3.63 0.99
N VAL A 40 6.95 -3.28 1.71
CA VAL A 40 5.88 -4.20 2.10
C VAL A 40 5.31 -5.01 0.91
N PHE A 41 5.05 -4.38 -0.24
CA PHE A 41 4.63 -5.05 -1.50
C PHE A 41 5.67 -4.89 -2.63
N HIS A 42 6.94 -4.68 -2.30
CA HIS A 42 7.97 -4.53 -3.32
C HIS A 42 8.23 -5.87 -4.03
N GLY A 43 8.42 -5.85 -5.35
CA GLY A 43 8.55 -7.07 -6.16
C GLY A 43 7.23 -7.78 -6.46
N CYS A 44 6.08 -7.28 -6.00
CA CYS A 44 4.76 -7.74 -6.42
C CYS A 44 4.45 -7.28 -7.85
N ASN A 45 5.06 -7.92 -8.85
CA ASN A 45 5.06 -7.44 -10.24
C ASN A 45 3.68 -7.42 -10.92
N ARG A 46 2.70 -8.11 -10.36
CA ARG A 46 1.31 -8.10 -10.84
C ARG A 46 0.41 -7.12 -10.09
N LEU A 47 0.88 -6.52 -9.00
CA LEU A 47 0.11 -5.54 -8.24
C LEU A 47 -0.15 -4.33 -9.14
N ARG A 48 -1.42 -3.95 -9.24
CA ARG A 48 -1.88 -2.79 -10.01
C ARG A 48 -2.29 -1.67 -9.09
N THR A 49 -3.02 -1.99 -8.03
CA THR A 49 -3.60 -1.01 -7.12
C THR A 49 -3.42 -1.44 -5.68
N LEU A 50 -2.93 -0.52 -4.86
CA LEU A 50 -3.01 -0.57 -3.40
C LEU A 50 -3.97 0.52 -2.94
N GLU A 51 -5.09 0.15 -2.33
CA GLU A 51 -6.09 1.08 -1.83
C GLU A 51 -5.90 1.33 -0.33
N ILE A 52 -5.82 2.61 0.05
CA ILE A 52 -5.64 3.07 1.42
C ILE A 52 -6.67 4.18 1.70
N ARG A 53 -7.66 3.89 2.56
CA ARG A 53 -8.80 4.78 2.87
C ARG A 53 -8.67 5.56 4.19
N HIS A 54 -7.48 5.59 4.76
CA HIS A 54 -7.17 6.24 6.03
C HIS A 54 -5.76 6.82 6.00
N ASP A 55 -5.36 7.49 7.08
CA ASP A 55 -4.00 8.02 7.28
C ASP A 55 -3.21 7.18 8.30
N PRO A 56 -2.33 6.27 7.85
CA PRO A 56 -1.44 5.54 8.75
C PRO A 56 -0.51 6.48 9.52
N GLU A 57 -0.11 6.10 10.73
CA GLU A 57 0.87 6.84 11.52
C GLU A 57 2.26 6.79 10.91
N TYR A 58 2.60 5.71 10.21
CA TYR A 58 3.85 5.57 9.51
C TYR A 58 3.67 4.88 8.15
N ILE A 59 4.29 5.47 7.12
CA ILE A 59 4.38 4.89 5.77
C ILE A 59 5.86 4.79 5.41
N GLY A 60 6.35 3.56 5.30
CA GLY A 60 7.73 3.28 4.95
C GLY A 60 8.04 3.66 3.51
N PRO A 61 9.32 3.81 3.14
CA PRO A 61 9.67 4.08 1.76
C PRO A 61 9.43 2.84 0.89
N TRP A 62 9.07 3.07 -0.37
CA TRP A 62 8.98 2.01 -1.39
C TRP A 62 7.96 0.89 -1.10
N ILE A 63 6.76 1.23 -0.60
CA ILE A 63 5.74 0.24 -0.22
C ILE A 63 5.20 -0.59 -1.40
N ILE A 64 5.27 -0.06 -2.62
CA ILE A 64 4.87 -0.75 -3.87
C ILE A 64 5.93 -0.58 -4.96
N ASN A 65 5.79 -1.32 -6.07
CA ASN A 65 6.57 -1.11 -7.29
C ASN A 65 6.13 0.18 -8.01
N LYS A 66 7.04 0.81 -8.76
CA LYS A 66 6.73 1.99 -9.60
C LYS A 66 5.68 1.73 -10.68
N SER A 67 5.45 0.46 -11.04
CA SER A 67 4.43 0.06 -12.01
C SER A 67 3.02 -0.11 -11.42
N ALA A 68 2.85 0.11 -10.12
CA ALA A 68 1.58 0.05 -9.42
C ALA A 68 1.15 1.47 -8.99
N LYS A 69 -0.13 1.62 -8.68
CA LYS A 69 -0.75 2.88 -8.25
C LYS A 69 -1.22 2.76 -6.81
N ILE A 70 -1.24 3.89 -6.11
CA ILE A 70 -1.89 4.01 -4.81
C ILE A 70 -3.22 4.72 -5.01
N ARG A 71 -4.28 4.13 -4.47
CA ARG A 71 -5.60 4.76 -4.47
C ARG A 71 -5.90 5.31 -3.07
N CYS A 72 -6.06 6.62 -2.96
CA CYS A 72 -6.24 7.32 -1.69
C CYS A 72 -7.03 8.63 -1.84
N TYR A 73 -7.35 9.30 -0.73
CA TYR A 73 -8.00 10.61 -0.75
C TYR A 73 -7.01 11.72 -1.09
N GLN A 74 -7.43 12.70 -1.89
CA GLN A 74 -6.63 13.88 -2.21
C GLN A 74 -6.35 14.72 -0.95
N GLY A 75 -5.10 15.17 -0.78
CA GLY A 75 -4.67 15.93 0.39
C GLY A 75 -4.52 15.11 1.68
N SER A 76 -4.63 13.77 1.59
CA SER A 76 -4.33 12.87 2.71
C SER A 76 -2.82 12.74 2.93
N LYS A 77 -2.41 12.20 4.07
CA LYS A 77 -1.00 11.87 4.33
C LYS A 77 -0.46 10.87 3.31
N VAL A 78 -1.32 9.98 2.81
CA VAL A 78 -0.97 9.02 1.76
C VAL A 78 -0.71 9.73 0.43
N ASP A 79 -1.52 10.73 0.07
CA ASP A 79 -1.31 11.54 -1.14
C ASP A 79 -0.01 12.33 -1.07
N GLU A 80 0.27 13.00 0.06
CA GLU A 80 1.55 13.67 0.31
C GLU A 80 2.74 12.72 0.16
N TYR A 81 2.67 11.54 0.78
CA TYR A 81 3.67 10.48 0.63
C TYR A 81 3.89 10.08 -0.83
N CYS A 82 2.81 9.95 -1.60
CA CYS A 82 2.89 9.58 -3.01
C CYS A 82 3.55 10.68 -3.86
N GLN A 83 3.25 11.94 -3.58
CA GLN A 83 3.86 13.09 -4.26
C GLN A 83 5.36 13.19 -3.97
N GLU A 84 5.77 13.04 -2.70
CA GLU A 84 7.17 13.04 -2.29
C GLU A 84 7.94 11.85 -2.89
N SER A 85 7.33 10.67 -2.89
CA SER A 85 7.95 9.44 -3.39
C SER A 85 7.85 9.28 -4.90
N GLY A 86 7.07 10.10 -5.59
CA GLY A 86 6.78 10.03 -7.03
C GLY A 86 6.02 8.76 -7.44
N PHE A 87 5.04 8.32 -6.65
CA PHE A 87 4.13 7.24 -7.02
C PHE A 87 2.94 7.75 -7.84
N GLU A 88 2.42 6.91 -8.72
CA GLU A 88 1.15 7.20 -9.41
C GLU A 88 -0.01 7.09 -8.42
N VAL A 89 -0.90 8.07 -8.46
CA VAL A 89 -2.06 8.16 -7.57
C VAL A 89 -3.36 8.09 -8.37
N GLU A 90 -4.34 7.38 -7.84
CA GLU A 90 -5.74 7.44 -8.25
C GLU A 90 -6.57 7.96 -7.07
N TYR A 91 -7.36 9.01 -7.27
CA TYR A 91 -8.15 9.57 -6.18
C TYR A 91 -9.49 8.85 -6.01
N LEU A 92 -9.87 8.63 -4.75
CA LEU A 92 -11.19 8.11 -4.34
C LEU A 92 -12.31 9.15 -4.44
#